data_AF-A0ABD5V9D8-F1
#
_entry.id   AF-A0ABD5V9D8-F1
#
_cell.length_a   1.000
_cell.length_b   1.000
_cell.length_c   1.000
_cell.angle_alpha   90.00
_cell.angle_beta   90.00
_cell.angle_gamma   90.00
#
_symmetry.space_group_name_H-M   'P 1'
#
loop_
_entity.id
_entity.type
_entity.pdbx_description
1 polymer ?
#
loop_
_entity_poly.entity_id
_entity_poly.type
_entity_poly.pdbx_seq_one_letter_code
_entity_poly.pdbx_strand_id
1 'polypeptide(L)'
;MASADTDNEDAPTPPIDDARTELQAAVPEAATTIRELLDAEDERIQLRAAEAILDRAGLSKAKAATTGTAQREIGGEPSKYGPGSDDPLENLF
;
A
#
# COMPACT_ATOMS: atom_id res chain seq x y z
N MET A 1 -51.92 -24.63 -9.71
CA MET A 1 -50.44 -24.55 -9.64
C MET A 1 -49.94 -24.55 -11.06
N ALA A 2 -49.42 -23.42 -11.53
CA ALA A 2 -48.68 -23.34 -12.79
C ALA A 2 -47.30 -22.81 -12.43
N SER A 3 -46.30 -23.69 -12.48
CA SER A 3 -44.89 -23.32 -12.43
C SER A 3 -44.58 -22.56 -13.71
N ALA A 4 -44.25 -21.28 -13.58
CA ALA A 4 -43.55 -20.57 -14.64
C ALA A 4 -42.06 -20.80 -14.41
N ASP A 5 -41.55 -21.87 -15.02
CA ASP A 5 -40.16 -21.93 -15.43
C ASP A 5 -39.89 -20.69 -16.28
N THR A 6 -39.04 -19.81 -15.80
CA THR A 6 -38.41 -18.81 -16.65
C THR A 6 -36.94 -18.84 -16.32
N ASP A 7 -36.30 -19.88 -16.86
CA ASP A 7 -34.90 -19.88 -17.24
C ASP A 7 -34.66 -18.62 -18.07
N ASN A 8 -34.11 -17.59 -17.44
CA ASN A 8 -33.51 -16.46 -18.12
C ASN A 8 -32.06 -16.34 -17.64
N GLU A 9 -31.34 -17.47 -17.66
CA GLU A 9 -29.90 -17.53 -17.37
C GLU A 9 -29.02 -17.29 -18.61
N ASP A 10 -29.63 -17.04 -19.79
CA ASP A 10 -28.91 -16.93 -21.08
C ASP A 10 -29.09 -15.56 -21.76
N ALA A 11 -29.34 -14.52 -20.98
CA ALA A 11 -29.16 -13.15 -21.47
C ALA A 11 -27.66 -12.84 -21.43
N PRO A 12 -27.00 -12.51 -22.55
CA PRO A 12 -25.59 -12.13 -22.53
C PRO A 12 -25.42 -10.96 -21.58
N THR A 13 -24.67 -11.17 -20.49
CA THR A 13 -24.26 -10.11 -19.59
C THR A 13 -23.59 -9.03 -20.44
N PRO A 14 -23.95 -7.75 -20.24
CA PRO A 14 -23.32 -6.70 -21.01
C PRO A 14 -21.80 -6.77 -20.76
N PRO A 15 -20.94 -6.56 -21.77
CA PRO A 15 -19.48 -6.78 -21.66
C PRO A 15 -18.78 -6.08 -20.48
N ILE A 16 -19.42 -5.04 -19.94
CA ILE A 16 -18.97 -4.28 -18.76
C ILE A 16 -19.14 -5.09 -17.47
N ASP A 17 -20.18 -5.91 -17.37
CA ASP A 17 -20.46 -6.74 -16.19
C ASP A 17 -19.50 -7.92 -16.10
N ASP A 18 -19.11 -8.51 -17.23
CA ASP A 18 -18.07 -9.54 -17.30
C ASP A 18 -16.71 -8.97 -16.87
N ALA A 19 -16.30 -7.84 -17.47
CA ALA A 19 -15.04 -7.18 -17.13
C ALA A 19 -15.00 -6.73 -15.65
N ARG A 20 -16.13 -6.29 -15.10
CA ARG A 20 -16.23 -5.95 -13.67
C ARG A 20 -16.10 -7.19 -12.79
N THR A 21 -16.71 -8.31 -13.18
CA THR A 21 -16.65 -9.57 -12.44
C THR A 21 -15.23 -10.15 -12.44
N GLU A 22 -14.58 -10.15 -13.60
CA GLU A 22 -13.17 -10.55 -13.72
C GLU A 22 -12.26 -9.65 -12.86
N LEU A 23 -12.47 -8.34 -12.87
CA LEU A 23 -11.72 -7.42 -12.03
C LEU A 23 -11.97 -7.66 -10.53
N GLN A 24 -13.22 -7.92 -10.14
CA GLN A 24 -13.58 -8.22 -8.75
C GLN A 24 -12.91 -9.51 -8.25
N ALA A 25 -12.72 -10.50 -9.12
CA ALA A 25 -11.99 -11.72 -8.80
C ALA A 25 -10.47 -11.50 -8.75
N ALA A 26 -9.92 -10.71 -9.68
CA ALA A 26 -8.48 -10.48 -9.80
C ALA A 26 -7.90 -9.61 -8.66
N VAL A 27 -8.68 -8.70 -8.09
CA VAL A 27 -8.22 -7.81 -6.99
C VAL A 27 -7.77 -8.58 -5.73
N PRO A 28 -8.58 -9.48 -5.14
CA PRO A 28 -8.17 -10.24 -3.95
C PRO A 28 -7.04 -11.23 -4.24
N GLU A 29 -6.98 -11.80 -5.45
CA GLU A 29 -5.87 -12.63 -5.88
C GLU A 29 -4.55 -11.82 -5.91
N ALA A 30 -4.56 -10.66 -6.56
CA ALA A 30 -3.42 -9.77 -6.60
C ALA A 30 -2.97 -9.31 -5.20
N ALA A 31 -3.91 -9.04 -4.28
CA ALA A 31 -3.60 -8.70 -2.90
C ALA A 31 -2.87 -9.84 -2.16
N THR A 32 -3.25 -11.09 -2.45
CA THR A 32 -2.63 -12.28 -1.86
C THR A 32 -1.21 -12.45 -2.38
N THR A 33 -1.02 -12.36 -3.70
CA THR A 33 0.32 -12.43 -4.33
C THR A 33 1.24 -11.34 -3.81
N ILE A 34 0.73 -10.11 -3.63
CA ILE A 34 1.50 -9.02 -3.06
C ILE A 34 1.95 -9.36 -1.64
N ARG A 35 1.07 -9.91 -0.79
CA ARG A 35 1.45 -10.33 0.57
C ARG A 35 2.54 -11.40 0.53
N GLU A 36 2.41 -12.40 -0.31
CA GLU A 36 3.40 -13.47 -0.45
C GLU A 36 4.77 -12.95 -0.90
N LEU A 37 4.79 -12.00 -1.84
CA LEU A 37 6.03 -11.37 -2.29
C LEU A 37 6.67 -10.50 -1.18
N LEU A 38 5.86 -9.89 -0.32
CA LEU A 38 6.35 -9.12 0.84
C LEU A 38 6.83 -10.02 1.99
N ASP A 39 6.35 -11.26 2.07
CA ASP A 39 6.82 -12.25 3.06
C ASP A 39 7.90 -13.18 2.48
N ALA A 40 8.41 -12.89 1.27
CA ALA A 40 9.42 -13.72 0.61
C ALA A 40 10.72 -13.80 1.44
N GLU A 41 11.30 -15.00 1.51
CA GLU A 41 12.57 -15.23 2.23
C GLU A 41 13.77 -14.50 1.58
N ASP A 42 13.71 -14.27 0.27
CA ASP A 42 14.72 -13.49 -0.45
C ASP A 42 14.44 -11.98 -0.29
N GLU A 43 15.29 -11.34 0.51
CA GLU A 43 15.26 -9.90 0.78
C GLU A 43 15.22 -9.04 -0.50
N ARG A 44 15.84 -9.49 -1.61
CA ARG A 44 15.81 -8.75 -2.88
C ARG A 44 14.43 -8.77 -3.52
N ILE A 45 13.72 -9.88 -3.41
CA ILE A 45 12.35 -10.04 -3.92
C ILE A 45 11.41 -9.18 -3.07
N GLN A 46 11.54 -9.27 -1.75
CA GLN A 46 10.77 -8.47 -0.79
C GLN A 46 10.95 -6.96 -1.02
N LEU A 47 12.21 -6.49 -1.12
CA LEU A 47 12.52 -5.08 -1.36
C LEU A 47 11.92 -4.58 -2.68
N ARG A 48 12.02 -5.38 -3.75
CA ARG A 48 11.51 -5.00 -5.07
C ARG A 48 9.98 -4.96 -5.11
N ALA A 49 9.32 -5.87 -4.40
CA ALA A 49 7.87 -5.85 -4.23
C ALA A 49 7.43 -4.60 -3.45
N ALA A 50 8.09 -4.28 -2.34
CA ALA A 50 7.83 -3.08 -1.57
C ALA A 50 8.03 -1.80 -2.39
N GLU A 51 9.12 -1.69 -3.15
CA GLU A 51 9.39 -0.56 -4.04
C GLU A 51 8.29 -0.37 -5.08
N ALA A 52 7.88 -1.44 -5.76
CA ALA A 52 6.82 -1.37 -6.77
C ALA A 52 5.47 -0.90 -6.20
N ILE A 53 5.14 -1.30 -4.97
CA ILE A 53 3.92 -0.84 -4.27
C ILE A 53 4.04 0.66 -3.94
N LEU A 54 5.18 1.08 -3.39
CA LEU A 54 5.42 2.47 -3.04
C LEU A 54 5.42 3.36 -4.30
N ASP A 55 6.05 2.93 -5.39
CA ASP A 55 6.00 3.61 -6.69
C ASP A 55 4.56 3.83 -7.14
N ARG A 56 3.73 2.78 -7.09
CA ARG A 56 2.35 2.84 -7.53
C ARG A 56 1.45 3.65 -6.60
N ALA A 57 1.75 3.68 -5.31
CA ALA A 57 1.10 4.56 -4.34
C ALA A 57 1.57 6.02 -4.46
N GLY A 58 2.55 6.32 -5.31
CA GLY A 58 3.15 7.66 -5.42
C GLY A 58 4.05 8.03 -4.25
N LEU A 59 4.52 7.03 -3.49
CA LEU A 59 5.31 7.17 -2.27
C LEU A 59 6.81 6.88 -2.47
N SER A 60 7.26 6.59 -3.71
CA SER A 60 8.63 6.15 -3.91
C SER A 60 9.68 7.26 -3.78
N LYS A 61 10.70 6.97 -2.96
CA LYS A 61 12.07 7.53 -2.84
C LYS A 61 12.32 9.04 -2.98
N ALA A 62 11.31 9.90 -3.13
CA ALA A 62 11.46 11.36 -3.18
C ALA A 62 11.67 12.00 -1.79
N LYS A 63 11.62 11.21 -0.72
CA LYS A 63 12.04 11.67 0.58
C LYS A 63 12.55 10.49 1.40
N ALA A 64 13.87 10.34 1.43
CA ALA A 64 14.50 10.14 2.74
C ALA A 64 14.11 11.37 3.58
N ALA A 65 12.85 11.43 4.03
CA ALA A 65 12.42 12.44 4.97
C ALA A 65 13.14 12.05 6.24
N THR A 66 14.21 12.78 6.55
CA THR A 66 14.66 12.86 7.93
C THR A 66 13.43 13.14 8.77
N THR A 67 13.36 12.60 10.00
CA THR A 67 12.20 12.74 10.88
C THR A 67 11.65 14.17 10.93
N GLY A 68 12.54 15.17 10.89
CA GLY A 68 12.19 16.59 10.88
C GLY A 68 11.54 17.11 9.58
N THR A 69 11.70 16.42 8.45
CA THR A 69 11.00 16.74 7.20
C THR A 69 9.65 16.06 7.11
N ALA A 70 9.53 14.82 7.61
CA ALA A 70 8.24 14.14 7.75
C ALA A 70 7.34 14.86 8.76
N GLN A 71 7.91 15.33 9.89
CA GLN A 71 7.20 16.16 10.87
C GLN A 71 6.62 17.44 10.25
N ARG A 72 7.40 18.15 9.43
CA ARG A 72 6.93 19.39 8.80
C ARG A 72 5.78 19.17 7.82
N GLU A 73 5.79 18.07 7.07
CA GLU A 73 4.75 17.78 6.07
C GLU A 73 3.41 17.40 6.70
N ILE A 74 3.40 16.82 7.90
CA ILE A 74 2.18 16.52 8.66
C ILE A 74 1.73 17.66 9.60
N GLY A 75 2.39 18.82 9.54
CA GLY A 75 2.09 19.99 10.37
C GLY A 75 2.69 19.96 11.79
N GLY A 76 3.64 19.08 12.06
CA GLY A 76 4.43 19.05 13.29
C GLY A 76 5.60 20.03 13.24
N GLU A 77 5.86 20.75 14.33
CA GLU A 77 7.06 21.58 14.44
C GLU A 77 8.32 20.68 14.41
N PRO A 78 9.36 21.04 13.63
CA PRO A 78 10.62 20.32 13.68
C PRO A 78 11.20 20.46 15.08
N SER A 79 11.47 19.32 15.74
CA SER A 79 12.14 19.35 17.04
C SER A 79 13.48 20.06 16.88
N LYS A 80 13.68 21.09 17.70
CA LYS A 80 14.87 21.96 17.77
C LYS A 80 16.13 21.22 18.29
N TYR A 81 16.07 19.90 18.39
CA TYR A 81 17.14 19.03 18.86
C TYR A 81 17.78 18.31 17.67
N GLY A 82 18.68 19.02 16.99
CA GLY A 82 19.65 18.42 16.07
C GLY A 82 20.89 17.93 16.84
N PRO A 83 21.74 17.09 16.21
CA PRO A 83 22.93 16.52 16.83
C PRO A 83 23.95 17.64 17.09
N GLY A 84 23.96 18.19 18.30
CA GLY A 84 24.79 19.32 18.69
C GLY A 84 24.15 20.28 19.68
N SER A 85 22.89 20.09 20.08
CA SER A 85 22.30 20.83 21.19
C SER A 85 22.59 20.11 22.51
N ASP A 86 23.59 20.63 23.24
CA ASP A 86 23.85 20.51 24.67
C ASP A 86 23.10 19.37 25.38
N ASP A 87 23.80 18.25 25.58
CA ASP A 87 23.33 17.18 26.44
C ASP A 87 23.20 17.74 27.88
N PRO A 88 21.98 17.88 28.44
CA PRO A 88 21.79 18.43 29.78
C PRO A 88 22.34 17.48 30.87
N LEU A 89 22.86 16.31 30.49
CA LEU A 89 23.47 15.33 31.37
C LEU A 89 25.01 15.40 31.44
N GLU A 90 25.68 16.17 30.57
CA GLU A 90 27.15 16.31 30.63
C GLU A 90 27.66 17.28 31.71
N ASN A 91 26.76 18.04 32.37
CA ASN A 91 27.11 18.93 33.50
C ASN A 91 26.86 18.30 34.89
N LEU A 92 26.71 16.98 34.97
CA LEU A 92 26.40 16.29 36.24
C LEU A 92 27.48 15.34 36.78
N PHE A 93 28.72 15.45 36.28
CA PHE A 93 29.90 14.76 36.85
C PHE A 93 31.10 15.70 36.95
#